data_AF-A0A8X7PG55-F1
#
_entry.id   AF-A0A8X7PG55-F1
#
_cell.length_a   1.000
_cell.length_b   1.000
_cell.length_c   1.000
_cell.angle_alpha   90.00
_cell.angle_beta   90.00
_cell.angle_gamma   90.00
#
_symmetry.space_group_name_H-M   'P 1'
#
loop_
_entity.id
_entity.type
_entity.pdbx_description
1 polymer ?
#
loop_
_entity_poly.entity_id
_entity_poly.type
_entity_poly.pdbx_seq_one_letter_code
_entity_poly.pdbx_strand_id
1 'polypeptide(L)'
;MGRNFEFVRWEKYDVISTADVHFYVTLDAKDPASDSVFSFQTLLCDDSSLNCPVMWSTLACRIKLDDCYKDGMPKWLSDEELASDDKKNYVVQESEWQKNDWLHLFTEIAFYSKTNNELTAPPPLEIEKVVVVTKEDTEEGHEKLKAHNAIFYVSYKYNGESSEWARDHKAVIRKTMDRKPGHIYLEVVAAE
;
A
#
# COMPACT_ATOMS: atom_id res chain seq x y z
N MET A 1 21.13 -5.53 0.21
CA MET A 1 20.72 -5.33 -1.19
C MET A 1 19.30 -5.85 -1.33
N GLY A 2 18.37 -5.03 -1.80
CA GLY A 2 17.01 -5.48 -2.12
C GLY A 2 17.05 -6.41 -3.34
N ARG A 3 16.24 -7.48 -3.32
CA ARG A 3 16.05 -8.38 -4.47
C ARG A 3 14.73 -8.01 -5.14
N ASN A 4 14.72 -7.94 -6.46
CA ASN A 4 13.54 -7.60 -7.26
C ASN A 4 12.90 -8.87 -7.80
N PHE A 5 12.22 -9.63 -6.94
CA PHE A 5 11.51 -10.82 -7.38
C PHE A 5 10.24 -10.45 -8.15
N GLU A 6 9.98 -11.14 -9.25
CA GLU A 6 8.78 -10.95 -10.07
C GLU A 6 7.78 -12.08 -9.78
N PHE A 7 6.51 -11.73 -9.55
CA PHE A 7 5.45 -12.72 -9.34
C PHE A 7 5.29 -13.62 -10.57
N VAL A 8 5.21 -14.95 -10.34
CA VAL A 8 4.99 -15.93 -11.42
C VAL A 8 3.58 -16.49 -11.36
N ARG A 9 3.22 -17.12 -10.23
CA ARG A 9 1.89 -17.71 -10.03
C ARG A 9 1.59 -18.01 -8.57
N TRP A 10 0.31 -18.20 -8.28
CA TRP A 10 -0.14 -18.81 -7.03
C TRP A 10 0.08 -20.32 -7.09
N GLU A 11 0.69 -20.89 -6.05
CA GLU A 11 0.85 -22.34 -5.90
C GLU A 11 -0.30 -22.93 -5.07
N LYS A 12 -0.55 -22.32 -3.92
CA LYS A 12 -1.56 -22.77 -2.97
C LYS A 12 -2.02 -21.61 -2.12
N TYR A 13 -3.29 -21.55 -1.79
CA TYR A 13 -3.77 -20.74 -0.69
C TYR A 13 -4.73 -21.52 0.19
N ASP A 14 -4.68 -21.28 1.50
CA ASP A 14 -5.67 -21.75 2.46
C ASP A 14 -6.26 -20.52 3.19
N VAL A 15 -7.58 -20.52 3.37
CA VAL A 15 -8.29 -19.43 4.06
C VAL A 15 -8.81 -19.95 5.39
N ILE A 16 -8.52 -19.21 6.46
CA ILE A 16 -9.10 -19.45 7.78
C ILE A 16 -9.90 -18.19 8.14
N SER A 17 -11.21 -18.35 8.29
CA SER A 17 -12.11 -17.28 8.75
C SER A 17 -12.50 -17.54 10.19
N THR A 18 -12.11 -16.63 11.09
CA THR A 18 -12.56 -16.62 12.49
C THR A 18 -13.22 -15.28 12.81
N ALA A 19 -12.67 -14.48 13.72
CA ALA A 19 -13.02 -13.07 13.84
C ALA A 19 -12.42 -12.25 12.69
N ASP A 20 -11.22 -12.63 12.23
CA ASP A 20 -10.52 -12.04 11.09
C ASP A 20 -10.32 -13.10 9.98
N VAL A 21 -10.00 -12.64 8.77
CA VAL A 21 -9.73 -13.53 7.62
C VAL A 21 -8.22 -13.68 7.44
N HIS A 22 -7.73 -14.91 7.57
CA HIS A 22 -6.32 -15.26 7.44
C HIS A 22 -6.09 -16.02 6.15
N PHE A 23 -5.19 -15.52 5.30
CA PHE A 23 -4.80 -16.15 4.04
C PHE A 23 -3.38 -16.70 4.16
N TYR A 24 -3.25 -18.02 4.18
CA TYR A 24 -1.96 -18.70 4.04
C TYR A 24 -1.69 -18.83 2.56
N VAL A 25 -0.67 -18.17 2.05
CA VAL A 25 -0.43 -18.09 0.62
C VAL A 25 0.96 -18.59 0.30
N THR A 26 1.04 -19.50 -0.66
CA THR A 26 2.27 -19.94 -1.31
C THR A 26 2.26 -19.42 -2.74
N LEU A 27 3.32 -18.72 -3.13
CA LEU A 27 3.50 -18.16 -4.46
C LEU A 27 4.89 -18.45 -4.99
N ASP A 28 5.01 -18.59 -6.29
CA ASP A 28 6.29 -18.63 -6.97
C ASP A 28 6.67 -17.23 -7.43
N ALA A 29 7.93 -16.85 -7.21
CA ALA A 29 8.50 -15.64 -7.76
C ALA A 29 9.86 -15.89 -8.38
N LYS A 30 10.16 -15.17 -9.45
CA LYS A 30 11.37 -15.30 -10.26
C LYS A 30 12.38 -14.24 -9.88
N ASP A 31 13.64 -14.62 -9.73
CA ASP A 31 14.75 -13.66 -9.67
C ASP A 31 15.22 -13.35 -11.10
N PRO A 32 14.98 -12.14 -11.63
CA PRO A 32 15.37 -11.78 -12.99
C PRO A 32 16.90 -11.77 -13.16
N ALA A 33 17.68 -11.65 -12.08
CA ALA A 33 19.14 -11.65 -12.15
C ALA A 33 19.72 -13.06 -12.36
N SER A 34 19.05 -14.11 -11.89
CA SER A 34 19.52 -15.50 -11.98
C SER A 34 18.60 -16.42 -12.79
N ASP A 35 17.50 -15.89 -13.31
CA ASP A 35 16.43 -16.64 -14.00
C ASP A 35 15.79 -17.74 -13.13
N SER A 36 16.10 -17.76 -11.83
CA SER A 36 15.69 -18.82 -10.90
C SER A 36 14.32 -18.54 -10.32
N VAL A 37 13.52 -19.59 -10.14
CA VAL A 37 12.20 -19.50 -9.50
C VAL A 37 12.28 -20.02 -8.08
N PHE A 38 11.68 -19.26 -7.16
CA PHE A 38 11.63 -19.57 -5.73
C PHE A 38 10.18 -19.57 -5.26
N SER A 39 9.83 -20.51 -4.39
CA SER A 39 8.55 -20.52 -3.72
C SER A 39 8.64 -19.77 -2.39
N PHE A 40 7.73 -18.83 -2.19
CA PHE A 40 7.58 -18.05 -0.97
C PHE A 40 6.28 -18.44 -0.28
N GLN A 41 6.33 -18.44 1.05
CA GLN A 41 5.14 -18.58 1.89
C GLN A 41 4.97 -17.31 2.69
N THR A 42 3.76 -16.77 2.65
CA THR A 42 3.36 -15.63 3.46
C THR A 42 2.00 -15.89 4.06
N LEU A 43 1.71 -15.20 5.15
CA LEU A 43 0.44 -15.28 5.84
C LEU A 43 -0.08 -13.86 5.99
N LEU A 44 -1.17 -13.56 5.30
CA LEU A 44 -1.84 -12.27 5.30
C LEU A 44 -3.04 -12.33 6.24
N CYS A 45 -3.21 -11.32 7.09
CA CYS A 45 -4.43 -11.09 7.84
C CYS A 45 -5.17 -9.92 7.21
N ASP A 46 -6.45 -10.12 6.94
CA ASP A 46 -7.40 -9.08 6.56
C ASP A 46 -8.37 -8.85 7.72
N ASP A 47 -8.24 -7.69 8.34
CA ASP A 47 -9.10 -7.18 9.43
C ASP A 47 -9.96 -6.01 8.92
N SER A 48 -10.34 -6.05 7.64
CA SER A 48 -11.26 -5.08 7.08
C SER A 48 -12.70 -5.35 7.52
N SER A 49 -13.46 -4.27 7.74
CA SER A 49 -14.90 -4.33 7.93
C SER A 49 -15.58 -3.27 7.07
N LEU A 50 -16.88 -3.42 6.79
CA LEU A 50 -17.66 -2.51 5.94
C LEU A 50 -17.56 -1.02 6.30
N ASN A 51 -17.19 -0.69 7.54
CA ASN A 51 -17.05 0.69 8.03
C ASN A 51 -15.63 1.04 8.49
N CYS A 52 -14.65 0.16 8.27
CA CYS A 52 -13.27 0.34 8.69
C CYS A 52 -12.33 0.43 7.48
N PRO A 53 -11.15 1.06 7.65
CA PRO A 53 -10.06 0.97 6.68
C PRO A 53 -9.78 -0.48 6.28
N VAL A 54 -9.29 -0.69 5.07
CA VAL A 54 -8.68 -1.98 4.72
C VAL A 54 -7.38 -2.10 5.52
N MET A 55 -7.29 -3.17 6.31
CA MET A 55 -6.19 -3.42 7.23
C MET A 55 -5.53 -4.75 6.89
N TRP A 56 -4.36 -4.67 6.28
CA TRP A 56 -3.60 -5.84 5.84
C TRP A 56 -2.30 -5.95 6.63
N SER A 57 -2.04 -7.10 7.23
CA SER A 57 -0.75 -7.39 7.88
C SER A 57 -0.18 -8.74 7.46
N THR A 58 1.14 -8.85 7.48
CA THR A 58 1.79 -10.16 7.53
C THR A 58 1.74 -10.71 8.96
N LEU A 59 1.21 -11.90 9.25
CA LEU A 59 0.98 -12.36 10.65
C LEU A 59 2.23 -12.45 11.53
N ALA A 60 3.42 -12.50 10.94
CA ALA A 60 4.66 -12.43 11.69
C ALA A 60 4.83 -11.06 12.39
N CYS A 61 4.14 -10.02 11.90
CA CYS A 61 3.93 -8.73 12.53
C CYS A 61 3.21 -8.86 13.86
N ARG A 62 3.96 -9.02 14.94
CA ARG A 62 3.50 -8.60 16.27
C ARG A 62 3.74 -7.10 16.39
N ILE A 63 3.05 -6.31 15.57
CA ILE A 63 3.23 -4.87 15.60
C ILE A 63 2.65 -4.36 16.91
N LYS A 64 3.55 -4.08 17.87
CA LYS A 64 3.31 -2.98 18.79
C LYS A 64 3.36 -1.74 17.93
N LEU A 65 2.18 -1.26 17.53
CA LEU A 65 2.03 -0.02 16.79
C LEU A 65 2.85 1.03 17.54
N ASP A 66 3.84 1.61 16.87
CA ASP A 66 4.60 2.75 17.39
C ASP A 66 3.58 3.73 17.96
N ASP A 67 3.80 4.25 19.17
CA ASP A 67 2.86 5.15 19.87
C ASP A 67 2.42 6.30 18.95
N CYS A 68 3.28 6.66 18.00
CA CYS A 68 3.08 7.65 16.97
C CYS A 68 2.03 7.33 15.89
N TYR A 69 1.71 6.06 15.64
CA TYR A 69 0.76 5.63 14.60
C TYR A 69 -0.49 4.97 15.20
N LYS A 70 -0.69 5.12 16.52
CA LYS A 70 -1.88 4.67 17.25
C LYS A 70 -3.14 5.49 16.98
N ASP A 71 -2.97 6.69 16.45
CA ASP A 71 -4.08 7.56 16.11
C ASP A 71 -4.83 7.00 14.90
N GLY A 72 -6.15 7.27 14.84
CA GLY A 72 -6.99 6.87 13.72
C GLY A 72 -6.44 7.36 12.36
N MET A 73 -6.90 6.75 11.27
CA MET A 73 -6.45 7.10 9.92
C MET A 73 -6.58 8.61 9.67
N PRO A 74 -5.54 9.30 9.15
CA PRO A 74 -5.63 10.73 8.93
C PRO A 74 -6.62 11.01 7.79
N LYS A 75 -7.27 12.17 7.87
CA LYS A 75 -8.09 12.66 6.77
C LYS A 75 -7.22 13.10 5.60
N TRP A 76 -7.82 13.16 4.42
CA TRP A 76 -7.22 13.83 3.28
C TRP A 76 -6.90 15.29 3.63
N LEU A 77 -5.71 15.74 3.24
CA LEU A 77 -5.20 17.09 3.49
C LEU A 77 -5.52 18.03 2.32
N SER A 78 -5.59 19.34 2.56
CA SER A 78 -5.77 20.31 1.49
C SER A 78 -4.55 20.35 0.56
N ASP A 79 -4.70 20.89 -0.65
CA ASP A 79 -3.56 21.00 -1.57
C ASP A 79 -2.47 21.92 -1.02
N GLU A 80 -2.83 22.95 -0.25
CA GLU A 80 -1.89 23.84 0.44
C GLU A 80 -1.13 23.10 1.54
N GLU A 81 -1.81 22.26 2.32
CA GLU A 81 -1.18 21.44 3.36
C GLU A 81 -0.23 20.40 2.76
N LEU A 82 -0.64 19.76 1.65
CA LEU A 82 0.19 18.79 0.92
C LEU A 82 1.37 19.42 0.20
N ALA A 83 1.25 20.68 -0.21
CA ALA A 83 2.32 21.45 -0.84
C ALA A 83 3.21 22.19 0.18
N SER A 84 2.90 22.09 1.47
CA SER A 84 3.72 22.65 2.54
C SER A 84 5.14 22.10 2.45
N ASP A 85 6.13 23.00 2.36
CA ASP A 85 7.56 22.67 2.47
C ASP A 85 7.98 22.58 3.95
N ASP A 86 7.09 22.03 4.79
CA ASP A 86 7.55 21.50 6.05
C ASP A 86 8.38 20.24 5.76
N LYS A 87 9.48 20.05 6.47
CA LYS A 87 10.44 18.94 6.22
C LYS A 87 9.85 17.54 6.34
N LYS A 88 8.54 17.41 6.63
CA LYS A 88 7.83 16.16 6.82
C LYS A 88 7.15 15.70 5.55
N ASN A 89 6.73 16.62 4.69
CA ASN A 89 6.05 16.34 3.44
C ASN A 89 7.05 16.25 2.28
N TYR A 90 6.79 15.33 1.37
CA TYR A 90 7.52 15.26 0.11
C TYR A 90 6.56 14.94 -1.03
N VAL A 91 6.46 15.87 -1.98
CA VAL A 91 5.78 15.66 -3.25
C VAL A 91 6.70 14.83 -4.13
N VAL A 92 6.32 13.58 -4.30
CA VAL A 92 7.08 12.59 -5.07
C VAL A 92 7.09 13.03 -6.54
N GLN A 93 8.16 12.76 -7.28
CA GLN A 93 8.20 13.04 -8.72
C GLN A 93 7.60 11.90 -9.52
N GLU A 94 7.07 12.20 -10.71
CA GLU A 94 6.45 11.17 -11.57
C GLU A 94 7.40 10.03 -11.91
N SER A 95 8.65 10.38 -12.24
CA SER A 95 9.70 9.40 -12.53
C SER A 95 10.09 8.51 -11.34
N GLU A 96 9.72 8.88 -10.11
CA GLU A 96 9.99 8.11 -8.91
C GLU A 96 8.85 7.15 -8.61
N TRP A 97 7.59 7.60 -8.63
CA TRP A 97 6.48 6.67 -8.36
C TRP A 97 6.31 5.64 -9.48
N GLN A 98 6.61 6.00 -10.74
CA GLN A 98 6.63 5.03 -11.86
C GLN A 98 7.68 3.94 -11.72
N LYS A 99 8.74 4.16 -10.93
CA LYS A 99 9.77 3.14 -10.63
C LYS A 99 9.45 2.31 -9.39
N ASN A 100 8.42 2.71 -8.63
CA ASN A 100 8.04 2.09 -7.37
C ASN A 100 6.70 1.36 -7.56
N ASP A 101 6.76 0.16 -8.15
CA ASP A 101 5.57 -0.65 -8.47
C ASP A 101 4.64 -0.88 -7.26
N TRP A 102 5.19 -0.88 -6.05
CA TRP A 102 4.42 -1.02 -4.82
C TRP A 102 3.46 0.16 -4.55
N LEU A 103 3.72 1.36 -5.08
CA LEU A 103 2.78 2.49 -5.00
C LEU A 103 1.54 2.23 -5.86
N HIS A 104 1.72 1.65 -7.04
CA HIS A 104 0.61 1.17 -7.85
C HIS A 104 -0.19 0.11 -7.11
N LEU A 105 0.47 -0.90 -6.53
CA LEU A 105 -0.19 -1.93 -5.73
C LEU A 105 -1.02 -1.33 -4.57
N PHE A 106 -0.47 -0.37 -3.82
CA PHE A 106 -1.23 0.27 -2.73
C PHE A 106 -2.44 1.05 -3.24
N THR A 107 -2.32 1.68 -4.42
CA THR A 107 -3.42 2.40 -5.07
C THR A 107 -4.50 1.44 -5.55
N GLU A 108 -4.12 0.27 -6.10
CA GLU A 108 -5.05 -0.80 -6.44
C GLU A 108 -5.81 -1.28 -5.21
N ILE A 109 -5.12 -1.58 -4.10
CA ILE A 109 -5.75 -1.98 -2.84
C ILE A 109 -6.78 -0.94 -2.38
N ALA A 110 -6.44 0.35 -2.47
CA ALA A 110 -7.36 1.43 -2.13
C ALA A 110 -8.60 1.43 -3.03
N PHE A 111 -8.43 1.22 -4.33
CA PHE A 111 -9.53 1.18 -5.27
C PHE A 111 -10.41 -0.08 -5.07
N TYR A 112 -9.81 -1.25 -4.88
CA TYR A 112 -10.52 -2.51 -4.58
C TYR A 112 -11.41 -2.37 -3.34
N SER A 113 -10.92 -1.67 -2.30
CA SER A 113 -11.71 -1.41 -1.10
C SER A 113 -13.00 -0.62 -1.37
N LYS A 114 -12.95 0.31 -2.34
CA LYS A 114 -14.07 1.17 -2.71
C LYS A 114 -15.11 0.44 -3.55
N THR A 115 -14.68 -0.57 -4.32
CA THR A 115 -15.55 -1.32 -5.23
C THR A 115 -16.15 -2.57 -4.59
N ASN A 116 -16.12 -2.72 -3.26
CA ASN A 116 -16.62 -3.91 -2.54
C ASN A 116 -16.14 -5.25 -3.14
N ASN A 117 -14.90 -5.29 -3.65
CA ASN A 117 -14.30 -6.46 -4.30
C ASN A 117 -15.02 -6.95 -5.58
N GLU A 118 -15.78 -6.10 -6.28
CA GLU A 118 -16.45 -6.47 -7.54
C GLU A 118 -15.51 -6.60 -8.76
N LEU A 119 -14.27 -6.13 -8.63
CA LEU A 119 -13.28 -6.15 -9.71
C LEU A 119 -12.67 -7.54 -9.89
N THR A 120 -12.65 -8.01 -11.13
CA THR A 120 -12.11 -9.34 -11.51
C THR A 120 -10.73 -9.28 -12.16
N ALA A 121 -10.23 -8.08 -12.44
CA ALA A 121 -8.92 -7.82 -13.01
C ALA A 121 -8.30 -6.55 -12.38
N PRO A 122 -6.96 -6.38 -12.45
CA PRO A 122 -6.32 -5.16 -12.00
C PRO A 122 -6.95 -3.93 -12.66
N PRO A 123 -7.41 -2.94 -11.87
CA PRO A 123 -8.07 -1.76 -12.42
C PRO A 123 -7.08 -0.91 -13.22
N PRO A 124 -7.46 -0.38 -14.40
CA PRO A 124 -6.61 0.53 -15.17
C PRO A 124 -6.55 1.90 -14.47
N LEU A 125 -5.65 2.03 -13.49
CA LEU A 125 -5.47 3.24 -12.68
C LEU A 125 -4.30 4.08 -13.20
N GLU A 126 -4.49 5.40 -13.21
CA GLU A 126 -3.45 6.39 -13.52
C GLU A 126 -3.19 7.23 -12.27
N ILE A 127 -2.00 7.10 -11.69
CA ILE A 127 -1.59 7.90 -10.53
C ILE A 127 -1.23 9.31 -11.01
N GLU A 128 -1.83 10.32 -10.41
CA GLU A 128 -1.62 11.73 -10.77
C GLU A 128 -0.68 12.45 -9.80
N LYS A 129 -0.81 12.17 -8.50
CA LYS A 129 -0.03 12.83 -7.44
C LYS A 129 0.18 11.86 -6.29
N VAL A 130 1.42 11.84 -5.80
CA VAL A 130 1.78 11.15 -4.55
C VAL A 130 2.50 12.12 -3.65
N VAL A 131 2.01 12.24 -2.42
CA VAL A 131 2.69 12.96 -1.35
C VAL A 131 2.96 12.00 -0.21
N VAL A 132 4.22 11.89 0.19
CA VAL A 132 4.64 11.07 1.34
C VAL A 132 4.91 11.96 2.54
N VAL A 133 4.36 11.58 3.68
CA VAL A 133 4.52 12.26 4.96
C VAL A 133 5.18 11.31 5.95
N THR A 134 6.32 11.73 6.49
CA THR A 134 7.06 11.01 7.53
C THR A 134 7.16 11.84 8.79
N LYS A 135 7.24 11.18 9.96
CA LYS A 135 7.50 11.89 11.21
C LYS A 135 8.97 12.31 11.36
N GLU A 136 9.87 11.54 10.77
CA GLU A 136 11.31 11.79 10.81
C GLU A 136 11.65 12.91 9.82
N ASP A 137 12.34 13.95 10.32
CA ASP A 137 12.95 14.99 9.49
C ASP A 137 14.14 14.39 8.73
N THR A 138 13.89 13.96 7.51
CA THR A 138 14.90 13.48 6.57
C THR A 138 15.36 14.65 5.71
N GLU A 139 16.68 14.84 5.54
CA GLU A 139 17.23 15.95 4.75
C GLU A 139 16.90 15.83 3.26
N GLU A 140 16.72 14.60 2.77
CA GLU A 140 16.41 14.31 1.37
C GLU A 140 14.98 13.77 1.24
N GLY A 141 14.12 14.50 0.52
CA GLY A 141 12.70 14.14 0.37
C GLY A 141 12.46 12.74 -0.18
N HIS A 142 13.27 12.30 -1.16
CA HIS A 142 13.13 10.98 -1.78
C HIS A 142 13.42 9.81 -0.83
N GLU A 143 14.23 10.01 0.23
CA GLU A 143 14.47 8.98 1.24
C GLU A 143 13.20 8.69 2.07
N LYS A 144 12.23 9.61 2.10
CA LYS A 144 10.92 9.40 2.74
C LYS A 144 10.11 8.27 2.10
N LEU A 145 10.29 8.01 0.79
CA LEU A 145 9.67 6.85 0.13
C LEU A 145 10.14 5.52 0.72
N LYS A 146 11.41 5.47 1.16
CA LYS A 146 12.04 4.30 1.77
C LYS A 146 11.80 4.23 3.27
N ALA A 147 11.13 5.23 3.87
CA ALA A 147 10.86 5.26 5.29
C ALA A 147 10.07 4.01 5.72
N HIS A 148 10.38 3.55 6.93
CA HIS A 148 9.73 2.36 7.47
C HIS A 148 8.25 2.61 7.75
N ASN A 149 7.99 3.78 8.33
CA ASN A 149 6.65 4.24 8.67
C ASN A 149 6.37 5.52 7.90
N ALA A 150 5.28 5.53 7.14
CA ALA A 150 4.93 6.66 6.27
C ALA A 150 3.43 6.68 6.02
N ILE A 151 2.91 7.88 5.76
CA ILE A 151 1.57 8.11 5.24
C ILE A 151 1.71 8.59 3.81
N PHE A 152 0.97 7.99 2.90
CA PHE A 152 0.91 8.36 1.49
C PHE A 152 -0.47 8.93 1.19
N TYR A 153 -0.48 10.09 0.55
CA TYR A 153 -1.66 10.71 -0.03
C TYR A 153 -1.55 10.55 -1.53
N VAL A 154 -2.45 9.77 -2.11
CA VAL A 154 -2.43 9.42 -3.54
C VAL A 154 -3.70 9.94 -4.19
N SER A 155 -3.56 10.73 -5.25
CA SER A 155 -4.66 11.01 -6.19
C SER A 155 -4.44 10.26 -7.49
N TYR A 156 -5.52 9.74 -8.04
CA TYR A 156 -5.48 8.87 -9.20
C TYR A 156 -6.80 8.86 -9.95
N LYS A 157 -6.76 8.48 -11.22
CA LYS A 157 -7.93 8.31 -12.09
C LYS A 157 -8.16 6.85 -12.41
N TYR A 158 -9.43 6.51 -12.63
CA TYR A 158 -9.81 5.23 -13.22
C TYR A 158 -10.08 5.43 -14.71
N ASN A 159 -9.31 4.73 -15.54
CA ASN A 159 -9.36 4.81 -17.01
C ASN A 159 -10.07 3.60 -17.64
N GLY A 160 -10.90 2.89 -16.88
CA GLY A 160 -11.64 1.74 -17.37
C GLY A 160 -13.02 2.12 -17.94
N GLU A 161 -13.76 1.10 -18.37
CA GLU A 161 -15.04 1.29 -19.07
C GLU A 161 -16.21 1.64 -18.14
N SER A 162 -16.06 1.40 -16.83
CA SER A 162 -17.13 1.69 -15.86
C SER A 162 -17.27 3.20 -15.64
N SER A 163 -18.37 3.76 -16.13
CA SER A 163 -18.72 5.17 -15.90
C SER A 163 -19.01 5.49 -14.43
N GLU A 164 -19.34 4.48 -13.61
CA GLU A 164 -19.54 4.64 -12.16
C GLU A 164 -18.26 5.09 -11.46
N TRP A 165 -17.12 4.64 -11.95
CA TRP A 165 -15.81 4.90 -11.36
C TRP A 165 -14.97 5.87 -12.18
N ALA A 166 -15.45 6.36 -13.33
CA ALA A 166 -14.77 7.32 -14.18
C ALA A 166 -14.75 8.74 -13.57
N ARG A 167 -14.04 8.91 -12.45
CA ARG A 167 -13.82 10.18 -11.75
C ARG A 167 -12.43 10.23 -11.16
N ASP A 168 -12.08 11.36 -10.56
CA ASP A 168 -10.87 11.48 -9.75
C ASP A 168 -11.09 10.79 -8.41
N HIS A 169 -10.06 10.06 -7.97
CA HIS A 169 -10.04 9.34 -6.71
C HIS A 169 -8.88 9.80 -5.84
N LYS A 170 -9.08 9.65 -4.54
CA LYS A 170 -8.09 9.95 -3.52
C LYS A 170 -8.01 8.78 -2.56
N ALA A 171 -6.81 8.51 -2.06
CA ALA A 171 -6.57 7.50 -1.05
C ALA A 171 -5.53 7.97 -0.05
N VAL A 172 -5.79 7.68 1.22
CA VAL A 172 -4.79 7.78 2.28
C VAL A 172 -4.33 6.37 2.60
N ILE A 173 -3.03 6.15 2.58
CA ILE A 173 -2.40 4.85 2.84
C ILE A 173 -1.39 5.04 3.97
N ARG A 174 -1.45 4.20 5.00
CA ARG A 174 -0.49 4.21 6.10
C ARG A 174 0.27 2.90 6.09
N LYS A 175 1.59 3.01 5.93
CA LYS A 175 2.53 1.89 6.03
C LYS A 175 3.22 1.94 7.38
N THR A 176 3.19 0.83 8.11
CA THR A 176 3.89 0.67 9.38
C THR A 176 4.72 -0.62 9.37
N MET A 177 5.97 -0.55 9.84
CA MET A 177 6.88 -1.69 9.95
C MET A 177 7.56 -1.71 11.32
N ASP A 178 7.76 -2.90 11.90
CA ASP A 178 8.42 -3.08 13.20
C ASP A 178 9.96 -3.26 13.10
N ARG A 179 10.54 -2.85 11.96
CA ARG A 179 11.94 -3.03 11.56
C ARG A 179 12.39 -4.49 11.40
N LYS A 180 11.50 -5.48 11.55
CA LYS A 180 11.81 -6.86 11.20
C LYS A 180 11.56 -7.07 9.71
N PRO A 181 12.44 -7.81 9.01
CA PRO A 181 12.24 -8.10 7.60
C PRO A 181 10.92 -8.79 7.33
N GLY A 182 10.22 -8.36 6.28
CA GLY A 182 8.94 -8.95 5.85
C GLY A 182 7.75 -8.60 6.74
N HIS A 183 7.93 -7.78 7.78
CA HIS A 183 6.86 -7.36 8.66
C HIS A 183 6.29 -6.00 8.20
N ILE A 184 5.13 -6.05 7.56
CA ILE A 184 4.39 -4.87 7.13
C ILE A 184 2.95 -4.90 7.62
N TYR A 185 2.46 -3.73 8.01
CA TYR A 185 1.04 -3.44 8.23
C TYR A 185 0.65 -2.24 7.38
N LEU A 186 -0.44 -2.40 6.65
CA LEU A 186 -0.97 -1.44 5.71
C LEU A 186 -2.41 -1.12 6.10
N GLU A 187 -2.69 0.16 6.28
CA GLU A 187 -4.04 0.68 6.47
C GLU A 187 -4.40 1.56 5.26
N VAL A 188 -5.56 1.35 4.67
CA VAL A 188 -5.96 2.04 3.45
C VAL A 188 -7.39 2.56 3.57
N VAL A 189 -7.58 3.83 3.22
CA VAL A 189 -8.89 4.48 3.19
C VAL A 189 -9.03 5.25 1.88
N ALA A 190 -10.11 4.97 1.15
CA ALA A 190 -10.55 5.83 0.06
C ALA A 190 -11.05 7.17 0.64
N ALA A 191 -10.51 8.27 0.13
CA ALA A 191 -10.94 9.61 0.49
C ALA A 191 -11.91 10.17 -0.56
N GLU A 192 -12.79 11.07 -0.10
CA GLU A 192 -13.69 11.85 -0.96
C GLU A 192 -13.04 13.16 -1.44
#